data_AF-A0A1M3MQY7-F1
#
_entry.id   AF-A0A1M3MQY7-F1
#
_cell.length_a   1.000
_cell.length_b   1.000
_cell.length_c   1.000
_cell.angle_alpha   90.00
_cell.angle_beta   90.00
_cell.angle_gamma   90.00
#
_symmetry.space_group_name_H-M   'P 1'
#
loop_
_entity.id
_entity.type
_entity.pdbx_description
1 polymer ?
#
loop_
_entity_poly.entity_id
_entity_poly.type
_entity_poly.pdbx_seq_one_letter_code
_entity_poly.pdbx_strand_id
1 'polypeptide(L)' 'MNRSALLARLKELQETPKFQKRDICTVSAFLPLPALAEHVRVCEEAAGVARSEQGREQGSEQGTAEPAASHGTAK' A
#
# COMPACT_ATOMS: atom_id res chain seq x y z
N MET A 1 3.25 -15.87 -16.90
CA MET A 1 3.06 -14.50 -17.43
C MET A 1 4.30 -14.06 -18.20
N ASN A 2 4.15 -13.20 -19.21
CA ASN A 2 5.27 -12.56 -19.91
C ASN A 2 5.59 -11.18 -19.30
N ARG A 3 6.77 -10.62 -19.59
CA ARG A 3 7.23 -9.34 -19.01
C ARG A 3 6.22 -8.20 -19.18
N SER A 4 5.64 -8.07 -20.36
CA SER A 4 4.62 -7.05 -20.66
C SER A 4 3.36 -7.17 -19.81
N ALA A 5 2.90 -8.40 -19.55
CA ALA A 5 1.73 -8.66 -18.71
C ALA A 5 1.99 -8.30 -17.24
N LEU A 6 3.20 -8.58 -16.74
CA LEU A 6 3.61 -8.22 -15.38
C LEU A 6 3.71 -6.70 -15.20
N LEU A 7 4.26 -5.99 -16.18
CA LEU A 7 4.32 -4.54 -16.16
C LEU A 7 2.94 -3.89 -16.24
N ALA A 8 2.01 -4.46 -17.02
CA ALA A 8 0.63 -3.99 -17.05
C ALA A 8 -0.04 -4.12 -15.68
N ARG A 9 0.12 -5.26 -15.01
CA ARG A 9 -0.39 -5.48 -13.64
C ARG A 9 0.19 -4.51 -12.62
N LEU A 10 1.49 -4.27 -12.67
CA LEU A 10 2.13 -3.27 -11.79
C LEU A 10 1.60 -1.87 -12.03
N LYS A 11 1.29 -1.52 -13.28
CA LYS A 11 0.70 -0.23 -13.61
C LYS A 11 -0.70 -0.10 -13.02
N GLU A 12 -1.53 -1.14 -13.09
CA GLU A 12 -2.83 -1.18 -12.41
C GLU A 12 -2.68 -1.03 -10.89
N LEU A 13 -1.69 -1.68 -10.27
CA LEU A 13 -1.41 -1.56 -8.85
C LEU A 13 -0.92 -0.15 -8.47
N GLN A 14 -0.11 0.50 -9.31
CA GLN A 14 0.39 1.86 -9.10
C GLN A 14 -0.75 2.89 -8.96
N GLU A 15 -1.89 2.67 -9.64
CA GLU A 15 -3.07 3.53 -9.55
C GLU A 15 -3.84 3.35 -8.23
N THR A 16 -3.60 2.26 -7.49
CA THR A 16 -4.21 2.07 -6.18
C THR A 16 -3.67 3.08 -5.16
N PRO A 17 -4.51 3.55 -4.22
CA PRO A 17 -4.11 4.52 -3.21
C PRO A 17 -2.96 4.03 -2.32
N LYS A 18 -2.76 2.70 -2.22
CA LYS A 18 -1.64 2.08 -1.49
C LYS A 18 -0.28 2.42 -2.11
N PHE A 19 -0.21 2.52 -3.43
CA PHE A 19 1.02 2.70 -4.19
C PHE A 19 1.15 4.08 -4.83
N GLN A 20 0.12 4.93 -4.79
CA GLN A 20 0.20 6.31 -5.31
C GLN A 20 1.39 7.14 -4.82
N LYS A 21 1.90 6.88 -3.60
CA LYS A 21 3.08 7.55 -3.02
C LYS A 21 4.39 6.76 -3.18
N ARG A 22 4.38 5.64 -3.91
CA ARG A 22 5.53 4.72 -4.07
C ARG A 22 5.69 4.32 -5.54
N ASP A 23 6.87 4.55 -6.08
CA ASP A 23 7.16 4.25 -7.48
C ASP A 23 7.56 2.77 -7.65
N ILE A 24 6.55 1.89 -7.73
CA ILE A 24 6.77 0.43 -7.79
C ILE A 24 7.13 -0.07 -9.20
N CYS A 25 6.91 0.75 -10.23
CA CYS A 25 7.28 0.46 -11.61
C CYS A 25 8.77 0.67 -11.89
N THR A 26 9.42 1.62 -11.21
CA THR A 26 10.82 1.97 -11.49
C THR A 26 11.78 0.80 -11.21
N VAL A 27 11.61 0.08 -10.10
CA VAL A 27 12.43 -1.10 -9.78
C VAL A 27 12.20 -2.26 -10.76
N SER A 28 11.00 -2.33 -11.34
CA SER A 28 10.58 -3.41 -12.23
C SER A 28 11.34 -3.43 -13.56
N ALA A 29 11.89 -2.30 -13.98
CA ALA A 29 12.74 -2.18 -15.16
C ALA A 29 14.07 -2.95 -15.01
N PHE A 30 14.59 -3.05 -13.78
CA PHE A 30 15.88 -3.67 -13.48
C PHE A 30 15.78 -5.16 -13.12
N LEU A 31 14.57 -5.65 -12.84
CA LEU A 31 14.36 -7.04 -12.44
C LEU A 31 14.34 -7.99 -13.65
N PRO A 32 14.97 -9.17 -13.59
CA PRO A 32 14.75 -10.25 -14.54
C PRO A 32 13.32 -10.81 -14.41
N LEU A 33 12.83 -11.51 -15.44
CA LEU A 33 11.45 -12.03 -15.50
C LEU A 33 10.97 -12.77 -14.23
N PRO A 34 11.74 -13.73 -13.63
CA PRO A 34 11.29 -14.41 -12.42
C PRO A 34 11.18 -13.48 -11.20
N ALA A 35 12.12 -12.55 -11.04
CA ALA A 35 12.08 -11.59 -9.94
C ALA A 35 10.95 -10.55 -10.12
N LEU A 36 10.66 -10.17 -11.38
CA LEU A 36 9.53 -9.32 -11.70
C LEU A 36 8.20 -10.01 -11.32
N ALA A 37 8.07 -11.32 -11.57
CA ALA A 37 6.87 -12.07 -11.21
C ALA A 37 6.64 -12.09 -9.68
N GLU A 38 7.69 -12.30 -8.89
CA GLU A 38 7.60 -12.25 -7.43
C GLU A 38 7.27 -10.83 -6.93
N HIS A 39 7.87 -9.79 -7.52
CA HIS A 39 7.58 -8.39 -7.20
C HIS A 39 6.09 -8.04 -7.41
N VAL A 40 5.51 -8.48 -8.54
CA VAL A 40 4.07 -8.30 -8.80
C VAL A 40 3.24 -9.00 -7.73
N ARG A 41 3.55 -10.25 -7.38
CA ARG A 41 2.82 -11.01 -6.36
C ARG A 41 2.80 -10.31 -5.00
N VAL A 42 3.95 -9.78 -4.56
CA VAL A 42 4.06 -9.02 -3.30
C VAL A 42 3.27 -7.71 -3.36
N CYS A 43 3.30 -7.02 -4.52
CA CYS A 43 2.52 -5.81 -4.70
C CYS A 43 1.01 -6.09 -4.69
N GLU A 44 0.55 -7.18 -5.32
CA GLU A 44 -0.86 -7.60 -5.30
C GLU A 44 -1.34 -7.94 -3.87
N GLU A 45 -0.51 -8.64 -3.09
CA GLU A 45 -0.79 -8.93 -1.69
C GLU A 45 -0.88 -7.66 -0.86
N ALA A 46 0.06 -6.72 -1.03
CA ALA A 46 0.09 -5.46 -0.29
C ALA A 46 -1.02 -4.48 -0.70
N ALA A 47 -1.54 -4.56 -1.92
CA ALA A 47 -2.75 -3.84 -2.34
C ALA A 47 -4.04 -4.42 -1.74
N GLY A 48 -3.98 -5.58 -1.08
CA GLY A 48 -5.17 -6.24 -0.55
C GLY A 48 -6.03 -6.93 -1.61
N VAL A 49 -5.52 -7.10 -2.84
CA VAL A 49 -6.24 -7.82 -3.92
C VAL A 49 -6.45 -9.30 -3.54
N ALA A 50 -5.63 -9.84 -2.65
CA ALA A 50 -5.72 -11.22 -2.18
C ALA A 50 -6.61 -11.45 -0.94
N ARG A 51 -7.07 -10.41 -0.23
CA ARG A 51 -8.00 -10.59 0.88
C ARG A 51 -8.65 -9.28 1.30
N SER A 52 -9.92 -9.14 0.99
CA SER A 52 -10.87 -8.54 1.93
C SER A 52 -10.57 -9.09 3.33
N GLU A 53 -10.53 -8.23 4.35
CA GLU A 53 -10.20 -8.53 5.76
C GLU A 53 -8.71 -8.50 6.12
N GLN A 54 -8.16 -7.30 6.32
CA GLN A 54 -7.74 -6.86 7.67
C GLN A 54 -7.17 -5.45 7.59
N GLY A 55 -7.86 -4.51 8.24
CA GLY A 55 -7.23 -3.28 8.65
C GLY A 55 -6.06 -3.61 9.56
N ARG A 56 -4.83 -3.36 9.08
CA ARG A 56 -3.68 -3.08 9.92
C ARG A 56 -2.59 -2.39 9.10
N GLU A 57 -2.34 -1.15 9.51
CA GLU A 57 -1.04 -0.49 9.57
C GLU A 57 -0.19 -0.41 8.29
N GLN A 58 -0.34 0.67 7.50
CA GLN A 58 0.82 1.39 6.94
C GLN A 58 0.44 2.86 6.75
N GLY A 59 0.59 3.63 7.82
CA GLY A 59 0.32 5.06 7.88
C GLY A 59 0.52 5.60 9.28
N SER A 60 1.65 5.28 9.93
CA SER A 60 2.09 6.00 11.11
C SER A 60 2.61 7.37 10.67
N GLU A 61 1.75 8.38 10.69
CA GLU A 61 2.16 9.74 10.99
C GLU A 61 1.11 10.35 11.91
N GLN A 62 1.60 10.71 13.09
CA GLN A 62 0.84 11.15 14.25
C GLN A 62 0.14 12.48 13.97
N GLY A 63 -1.14 12.52 14.31
CA GLY A 63 -1.95 13.74 14.42
C GLY A 63 -3.12 13.45 15.35
N THR A 64 -2.84 13.44 16.66
CA THR A 64 -3.84 13.37 17.74
C THR A 64 -4.88 14.46 17.56
N ALA A 65 -6.12 14.07 17.23
CA ALA A 65 -7.28 14.95 17.33
C ALA A 65 -7.88 14.88 18.75
N GLU A 66 -7.68 15.98 19.49
CA GLU A 66 -8.56 16.72 20.44
C GLU A 66 -10.00 16.17 20.63
N PRO A 67 -10.64 16.12 21.85
CA PRO A 67 -11.08 17.33 22.59
C PRO A 67 -11.24 17.27 24.13
N ALA A 68 -11.47 18.46 24.69
CA ALA A 68 -11.70 18.79 26.09
C ALA A 68 -12.96 18.12 26.70
N ALA A 69 -12.86 17.64 27.94
CA ALA A 69 -14.02 17.40 28.81
C ALA A 69 -13.66 17.71 30.27
N SER A 70 -14.27 18.79 30.73
CA SER A 70 -14.35 19.39 32.06
C SER A 70 -14.49 18.41 33.22
N HIS A 71 -13.73 18.63 34.30
CA HIS A 71 -14.06 18.14 35.64
C HIS A 71 -13.65 19.13 36.73
N GLY A 72 -14.63 19.42 37.61
CA GLY A 72 -14.44 19.91 38.99
C GLY A 72 -14.40 21.44 39.16
N THR A 73 -14.95 22.06 40.20
CA THR A 73 -15.62 21.64 41.45
C THR A 73 -15.95 22.94 42.18
N ALA A 74 -17.15 23.12 42.77
CA ALA A 74 -17.35 23.86 44.03
C ALA A 74 -18.84 23.96 44.38
N LYS A 75 -19.22 23.37 45.52
CA LYS A 75 -20.26 23.88 46.40
C LYS A 75 -19.79 23.65 47.83
#